data_AF-A0A522AKZ0-F1
#
_entry.id   AF-A0A522AKZ0-F1
#
_cell.length_a   1.000
_cell.length_b   1.000
_cell.length_c   1.000
_cell.angle_alpha   90.00
_cell.angle_beta   90.00
_cell.angle_gamma   90.00
#
_symmetry.space_group_name_H-M   'P 1'
#
loop_
_entity.id
_entity.type
_entity.pdbx_description
1 polymer ?
#
loop_
_entity_poly.entity_id
_entity_poly.type
_entity_poly.pdbx_seq_one_letter_code
_entity_poly.pdbx_strand_id
1 'polypeptide(L)'
;MRKALLVLAAMLLAGGLVYWGLDYARGYILIVIGDRMIQLSLWLTALLLVVVGLGWYGLKLLWRGLTRPGLNAWRGQRSRREARSRRAVMVALADFYEGQWARARSALVQSAPRSEIPGLNYVLAADAATRLGQDAEAEELLAAAAREVPEDNAALALMRARLAVRRGDETRAVDQLRAALAAHVDHPGLLTELRDTLLRQRDWEGLAGLLPGLRRARVAAPDALVALELRIYSGLLQEFSMDADAAESRQQRHAALAELWQRIPRESQRRGECVRPYAEALARLGDPAAAEVALRRHLDRHWEPDLVLDWSRVALAELPRHLATAETWLRRHGESWQLLLALGQICRRLAIWGKGRDYLERALRMAARPEIQAELAEVLTGLGDHAGAADCYRRGLQDGLAQGCLAEQSLAGR
;
A
#
# COMPACT_ATOMS: atom_id res chain seq x y z
N MET A 1 34.02 -0.18 -55.87
CA MET A 1 34.44 -0.53 -57.25
C MET A 1 33.77 0.35 -58.30
N ARG A 2 32.43 0.42 -58.42
CA ARG A 2 31.72 1.29 -59.40
C ARG A 2 32.07 2.78 -59.33
N LYS A 3 32.22 3.34 -58.13
CA LYS A 3 32.60 4.75 -57.94
C LYS A 3 34.03 5.07 -58.41
N ALA A 4 34.95 4.12 -58.28
CA ALA A 4 36.33 4.30 -58.74
C ALA A 4 36.44 4.26 -60.27
N LEU A 5 35.67 3.37 -60.91
CA LEU A 5 35.56 3.29 -62.38
C LEU A 5 34.94 4.56 -62.98
N LEU A 6 33.89 5.11 -62.37
CA LEU A 6 33.28 6.37 -62.82
C LEU A 6 34.23 7.56 -62.69
N VAL A 7 35.02 7.61 -61.62
CA VAL A 7 36.03 8.65 -61.43
C VAL A 7 37.15 8.52 -62.46
N LEU A 8 37.62 7.31 -62.76
CA LEU A 8 38.63 7.07 -63.78
C LEU A 8 38.14 7.45 -65.19
N ALA A 9 36.91 7.06 -65.54
CA ALA A 9 36.30 7.41 -66.82
C ALA A 9 36.09 8.93 -66.97
N ALA A 10 35.67 9.61 -65.91
CA ALA A 10 35.54 11.07 -65.89
C ALA A 10 36.92 11.77 -66.02
N MET A 11 37.97 11.19 -65.42
CA MET A 11 39.34 11.72 -65.53
C MET A 11 39.90 11.58 -66.96
N LEU A 12 39.64 10.45 -67.62
CA LEU A 12 40.03 10.24 -69.02
C LEU A 12 39.28 11.17 -69.98
N LEU A 13 37.96 11.34 -69.78
CA LEU A 13 37.14 12.27 -70.56
C LEU A 13 37.61 13.73 -70.37
N ALA A 14 37.87 14.13 -69.13
CA ALA A 14 38.39 15.46 -68.83
C ALA A 14 39.80 15.67 -69.44
N GLY A 15 40.67 14.66 -69.36
CA GLY A 15 42.00 14.71 -69.97
C GLY A 15 41.95 14.83 -71.49
N GLY A 16 41.03 14.11 -72.15
CA GLY A 16 40.81 14.19 -73.60
C GLY A 16 40.25 15.55 -74.05
N LEU A 17 39.33 16.13 -73.28
CA LEU A 17 38.79 17.48 -73.53
C LEU A 17 39.86 18.57 -73.37
N VAL A 18 40.75 18.43 -72.38
CA VAL A 18 41.88 19.34 -72.18
C VAL A 18 42.89 19.23 -73.33
N TYR A 19 43.17 18.01 -73.80
CA TYR A 19 44.05 17.78 -74.95
C TYR A 19 43.49 18.36 -76.26
N TRP A 20 42.18 18.21 -76.49
CA TRP A 20 41.52 18.78 -77.67
C TRP A 20 41.47 20.32 -77.63
N GLY A 21 41.31 20.91 -76.44
CA GLY A 21 41.37 22.37 -76.28
C GLY A 21 42.76 22.99 -76.47
N LEU A 22 43.84 22.21 -76.28
CA LEU A 22 45.23 22.66 -76.41
C LEU A 22 45.63 23.03 -77.85
N ASP A 23 44.98 22.45 -78.87
CA ASP A 23 45.38 22.63 -80.27
C ASP A 23 44.80 23.91 -80.92
N TYR A 24 43.73 24.48 -80.35
CA TYR A 24 42.96 25.55 -81.01
C TYR A 24 43.16 26.98 -80.47
N ALA A 25 43.89 27.19 -79.36
CA ALA A 25 44.06 28.53 -78.80
C ALA A 25 45.45 28.79 -78.19
N ARG A 26 46.34 29.46 -78.95
CA ARG A 26 47.55 30.11 -78.43
C ARG A 26 47.21 31.46 -77.80
N GLY A 27 46.43 31.45 -76.72
CA GLY A 27 46.22 32.64 -75.89
C GLY A 27 47.44 32.92 -75.02
N TYR A 28 47.82 34.19 -74.88
CA TYR A 28 48.82 34.63 -73.91
C TYR A 28 48.18 35.64 -72.95
N ILE A 29 48.52 35.53 -71.66
CA ILE A 29 48.08 36.48 -70.64
C ILE A 29 49.27 37.39 -70.35
N LEU A 30 49.09 38.68 -70.63
CA LEU A 30 50.09 39.70 -70.34
C LEU A 30 49.82 40.27 -68.96
N ILE A 31 50.72 40.02 -68.01
CA ILE A 31 50.64 40.63 -66.68
C ILE A 31 51.70 41.73 -66.63
N VAL A 32 51.24 42.98 -66.54
CA VAL A 32 52.11 44.16 -66.42
C VAL A 32 52.17 44.56 -64.95
N ILE A 33 53.36 44.49 -64.35
CA ILE A 33 53.61 44.95 -62.96
C ILE A 33 54.77 45.94 -63.01
N GLY A 34 54.46 47.24 -62.89
CA GLY A 34 55.45 48.31 -63.04
C GLY A 34 56.11 48.28 -64.43
N ASP A 35 57.44 48.31 -64.47
CA ASP A 35 58.25 48.27 -65.70
C ASP A 35 58.55 46.85 -66.23
N ARG A 36 57.99 45.80 -65.62
CA ARG A 36 58.23 44.41 -66.05
C ARG A 36 57.02 43.83 -66.75
N MET A 37 57.22 43.44 -68.00
CA MET A 37 56.24 42.75 -68.81
C MET A 37 56.58 41.25 -68.82
N ILE A 38 55.78 40.45 -68.12
CA ILE A 38 55.97 38.99 -68.05
C ILE A 38 54.91 38.35 -68.95
N GLN A 39 55.35 37.75 -70.05
CA GLN A 39 54.50 36.96 -70.93
C GLN A 39 54.36 35.54 -70.36
N LEU A 40 53.16 35.18 -69.93
CA LEU A 40 52.83 33.84 -69.50
C LEU A 40 51.87 33.18 -70.50
N SER A 41 52.19 31.96 -70.89
CA SER A 41 51.26 31.12 -71.66
C SER A 41 49.97 30.91 -70.86
N LEU A 42 48.82 31.01 -71.53
CA LEU A 42 47.49 30.81 -70.92
C LEU A 42 47.36 29.40 -70.30
N TRP A 43 48.06 28.42 -70.87
CA TRP A 43 48.11 27.06 -70.35
C TRP A 43 48.94 26.95 -69.07
N LEU A 44 50.03 27.72 -68.97
CA LEU A 44 50.90 27.72 -67.80
C LEU A 44 50.20 28.36 -66.59
N THR A 45 49.42 29.41 -66.83
CA THR A 45 48.59 30.06 -65.81
C THR A 45 47.41 29.20 -65.37
N ALA A 46 46.73 28.52 -66.31
CA ALA A 46 45.67 27.56 -65.99
C ALA A 46 46.19 26.38 -65.14
N LEU A 47 47.35 25.81 -65.51
CA LEU A 47 47.98 24.73 -64.75
C LEU A 47 48.35 25.20 -63.33
N LEU A 48 48.93 26.39 -63.19
CA LEU A 48 49.30 26.95 -61.89
C LEU A 48 48.08 27.13 -60.98
N LEU A 49 46.96 27.63 -61.52
CA LEU A 49 45.69 27.78 -60.78
C LEU A 49 45.15 26.43 -60.29
N VAL A 50 45.23 25.38 -61.11
CA VAL A 50 44.82 24.03 -60.72
C VAL A 50 45.71 23.47 -59.61
N VAL A 51 47.03 23.63 -59.72
CA VAL A 51 47.98 23.18 -58.68
C VAL A 51 47.77 23.91 -57.37
N VAL A 52 47.59 25.23 -57.40
CA VAL A 52 47.30 26.04 -56.19
C VAL A 52 45.95 25.66 -55.59
N GLY A 53 44.92 25.44 -56.42
CA GLY A 53 43.60 24.98 -55.97
C GLY A 53 43.63 23.60 -55.31
N LEU A 54 44.38 22.65 -55.90
CA LEU A 54 44.61 21.31 -55.33
C LEU A 54 45.39 21.40 -54.02
N GLY A 55 46.43 22.25 -53.95
CA GLY A 55 47.19 22.49 -52.72
C GLY A 55 46.33 23.07 -51.59
N TRP A 56 45.50 24.07 -51.89
CA TRP A 56 44.55 24.65 -50.93
C TRP A 56 43.51 23.63 -50.46
N TYR A 57 42.98 22.82 -51.36
CA TYR A 57 42.04 21.75 -51.02
C TYR A 57 42.69 20.67 -50.13
N GLY A 58 43.92 20.28 -50.46
CA GLY A 58 44.75 19.38 -49.65
C GLY A 58 44.98 19.93 -48.24
N LEU A 59 45.36 21.21 -48.13
CA LEU A 59 45.56 21.89 -46.86
C LEU A 59 44.27 21.96 -46.03
N LYS A 60 43.12 22.23 -46.67
CA LYS A 60 41.80 22.23 -46.03
C LYS A 60 41.39 20.84 -45.51
N LEU A 61 41.73 19.77 -46.23
CA LEU A 61 41.52 18.40 -45.77
C LEU A 61 42.42 18.07 -44.57
N LEU A 62 43.70 18.44 -44.65
CA LEU A 62 44.67 18.22 -43.58
C LEU A 62 44.25 18.94 -42.29
N TRP A 63 43.84 20.23 -42.40
CA TRP A 63 43.30 20.99 -41.27
C TRP A 63 42.00 20.40 -40.71
N ARG A 64 41.08 19.92 -41.55
CA ARG A 64 39.87 19.22 -41.09
C ARG A 64 40.18 17.90 -40.39
N GLY A 65 41.17 17.16 -40.88
CA GLY A 65 41.62 15.89 -40.31
C GLY A 65 42.28 16.06 -38.94
N LEU A 66 43.04 17.15 -38.74
CA LEU A 66 43.72 17.44 -37.49
C LEU A 66 42.80 18.03 -36.41
N THR A 67 41.80 18.84 -36.79
CA THR A 67 40.95 19.58 -35.83
C THR A 67 39.65 18.88 -35.42
N ARG A 68 39.13 17.93 -36.21
CA ARG A 68 37.82 17.29 -35.96
C ARG A 68 37.77 16.02 -35.11
N PRO A 69 38.80 15.17 -34.98
CA PRO A 69 38.64 13.90 -34.28
C PRO A 69 38.43 14.08 -32.77
N GLY A 70 38.86 15.20 -32.17
CA GLY A 70 38.69 15.47 -30.75
C GLY A 70 37.25 15.78 -30.32
N LEU A 71 36.52 16.63 -31.06
CA LEU A 71 35.24 17.18 -30.58
C LEU A 71 34.04 16.21 -30.76
N ASN A 72 34.00 15.46 -31.86
CA ASN A 72 32.91 14.49 -32.12
C ASN A 72 33.14 13.16 -31.38
N ALA A 73 34.39 12.72 -31.24
CA ALA A 73 34.70 11.56 -30.40
C ALA A 73 34.43 11.88 -28.92
N TRP A 74 34.74 13.09 -28.44
CA TRP A 74 34.48 13.49 -27.04
C TRP A 74 32.98 13.66 -26.73
N ARG A 75 32.19 14.28 -27.63
CA ARG A 75 30.72 14.31 -27.50
C ARG A 75 30.10 12.90 -27.59
N GLY A 76 30.57 12.05 -28.50
CA GLY A 76 30.11 10.66 -28.62
C GLY A 76 30.51 9.80 -27.42
N GLN A 77 31.69 10.02 -26.84
CA GLN A 77 32.18 9.30 -25.66
C GLN A 77 31.41 9.67 -24.39
N ARG A 78 31.07 10.95 -24.22
CA ARG A 78 30.25 11.44 -23.10
C ARG A 78 28.83 10.87 -23.15
N SER A 79 28.18 10.95 -24.32
CA SER A 79 26.85 10.35 -24.55
C SER A 79 26.85 8.82 -24.36
N ARG A 80 27.91 8.12 -24.80
CA ARG A 80 28.06 6.67 -24.57
C ARG A 80 28.36 6.30 -23.11
N ARG A 81 28.86 7.22 -22.29
CA ARG A 81 29.09 7.00 -20.85
C ARG A 81 27.79 7.19 -20.07
N GLU A 82 27.01 8.22 -20.38
CA GLU A 82 25.67 8.44 -19.82
C GLU A 82 24.70 7.30 -20.19
N ALA A 83 24.74 6.83 -21.44
CA ALA A 83 23.95 5.67 -21.84
C ALA A 83 24.33 4.39 -21.07
N ARG A 84 25.60 4.25 -20.67
CA ARG A 84 26.07 3.12 -19.86
C ARG A 84 25.63 3.23 -18.41
N SER A 85 25.66 4.41 -17.80
CA SER A 85 25.17 4.60 -16.42
C SER A 85 23.66 4.35 -16.34
N ARG A 86 22.88 4.85 -17.28
CA ARG A 86 21.43 4.58 -17.37
C ARG A 86 21.15 3.08 -17.50
N ARG A 87 21.88 2.37 -18.38
CA ARG A 87 21.75 0.90 -18.50
C ARG A 87 22.11 0.18 -17.21
N ALA A 88 23.15 0.61 -16.50
CA ALA A 88 23.55 0.01 -15.23
C ALA A 88 22.46 0.15 -14.15
N VAL A 89 21.81 1.32 -14.06
CA VAL A 89 20.66 1.52 -13.15
C VAL A 89 19.50 0.61 -13.54
N MET A 90 19.16 0.50 -14.83
CA MET A 90 18.07 -0.38 -15.28
C MET A 90 18.33 -1.85 -14.97
N VAL A 91 19.59 -2.31 -15.12
CA VAL A 91 19.99 -3.67 -14.72
C VAL A 91 19.89 -3.83 -13.20
N ALA A 92 20.34 -2.85 -12.42
CA ALA A 92 20.25 -2.91 -10.96
C ALA A 92 18.79 -2.93 -10.47
N LEU A 93 17.88 -2.23 -11.17
CA LEU A 93 16.45 -2.29 -10.92
C LEU A 93 15.84 -3.65 -11.30
N ALA A 94 16.29 -4.26 -12.41
CA ALA A 94 15.88 -5.61 -12.77
C ALA A 94 16.31 -6.62 -11.68
N ASP A 95 17.59 -6.57 -11.28
CA ASP A 95 18.13 -7.39 -10.18
C ASP A 95 17.34 -7.17 -8.88
N PHE A 96 16.90 -5.94 -8.61
CA PHE A 96 16.08 -5.61 -7.46
C PHE A 96 14.74 -6.36 -7.52
N TYR A 97 13.98 -6.25 -8.61
CA TYR A 97 12.68 -6.93 -8.73
C TYR A 97 12.79 -8.45 -8.85
N GLU A 98 13.92 -8.97 -9.34
CA GLU A 98 14.22 -10.41 -9.38
C GLU A 98 14.59 -10.98 -7.99
N GLY A 99 14.69 -10.14 -6.96
CA GLY A 99 15.06 -10.55 -5.60
C GLY A 99 16.57 -10.71 -5.39
N GLN A 100 17.40 -10.30 -6.35
CA GLN A 100 18.85 -10.28 -6.24
C GLN A 100 19.34 -9.04 -5.47
N TRP A 101 18.81 -8.83 -4.25
CA TRP A 101 18.97 -7.60 -3.46
C TRP A 101 20.44 -7.20 -3.24
N ALA A 102 21.34 -8.16 -3.03
CA ALA A 102 22.75 -7.88 -2.80
C ALA A 102 23.45 -7.28 -4.04
N ARG A 103 23.15 -7.83 -5.23
CA ARG A 103 23.66 -7.31 -6.51
C ARG A 103 23.06 -5.95 -6.80
N ALA A 104 21.73 -5.82 -6.67
CA ALA A 104 21.00 -4.58 -6.86
C ALA A 104 21.57 -3.45 -5.99
N ARG A 105 21.71 -3.67 -4.68
CA ARG A 105 22.30 -2.71 -3.73
C ARG A 105 23.67 -2.24 -4.20
N SER A 106 24.59 -3.18 -4.49
CA SER A 106 25.95 -2.83 -4.92
C SER A 106 25.98 -2.00 -6.21
N ALA A 107 25.15 -2.35 -7.19
CA ALA A 107 25.05 -1.67 -8.47
C ALA A 107 24.38 -0.28 -8.34
N LEU A 108 23.37 -0.14 -7.47
CA LEU A 108 22.71 1.14 -7.17
C LEU A 108 23.66 2.12 -6.49
N VAL A 109 24.43 1.66 -5.49
CA VAL A 109 25.44 2.50 -4.80
C VAL A 109 26.55 2.93 -5.78
N GLN A 110 27.07 2.01 -6.59
CA GLN A 110 28.12 2.34 -7.58
C GLN A 110 27.63 3.28 -8.68
N SER A 111 26.35 3.22 -9.03
CA SER A 111 25.75 4.08 -10.06
C SER A 111 25.27 5.43 -9.53
N ALA A 112 25.04 5.58 -8.22
CA ALA A 112 24.50 6.80 -7.61
C ALA A 112 25.31 8.07 -7.98
N PRO A 113 26.66 8.13 -7.88
CA PRO A 113 27.42 9.35 -8.21
C PRO A 113 27.38 9.75 -9.69
N ARG A 114 26.94 8.85 -10.57
CA ARG A 114 26.87 9.05 -12.02
C ARG A 114 25.43 9.10 -12.54
N SER A 115 24.45 9.02 -11.63
CA SER A 115 23.03 9.07 -11.94
C SER A 115 22.57 10.52 -12.01
N GLU A 116 21.51 10.76 -12.78
CA GLU A 116 20.81 12.05 -12.79
C GLU A 116 20.05 12.29 -11.47
N ILE A 117 19.76 11.21 -10.72
CA ILE A 117 19.05 11.28 -9.44
C ILE A 117 19.80 10.39 -8.42
N PRO A 118 20.95 10.83 -7.88
CA PRO A 118 21.77 10.05 -6.95
C PRO A 118 21.02 9.59 -5.71
N GLY A 119 20.20 10.48 -5.15
CA GLY A 119 19.46 10.19 -3.92
C GLY A 119 18.43 9.06 -4.03
N LEU A 120 17.74 8.94 -5.16
CA LEU A 120 16.78 7.84 -5.37
C LEU A 120 17.51 6.50 -5.43
N ASN A 121 18.70 6.45 -6.04
CA ASN A 121 19.52 5.24 -6.05
C ASN A 121 19.93 4.82 -4.63
N TYR A 122 20.28 5.78 -3.77
CA TYR A 122 20.59 5.50 -2.37
C TYR A 122 19.36 5.02 -1.58
N VAL A 123 18.17 5.59 -1.81
CA VAL A 123 16.92 5.12 -1.17
C VAL A 123 16.60 3.67 -1.60
N LEU A 124 16.75 3.34 -2.87
CA LEU A 124 16.52 1.97 -3.38
C LEU A 124 17.59 0.99 -2.88
N ALA A 125 18.85 1.43 -2.78
CA ALA A 125 19.91 0.64 -2.18
C ALA A 125 19.63 0.37 -0.69
N ALA A 126 19.08 1.35 0.03
CA ALA A 126 18.64 1.16 1.41
C ALA A 126 17.50 0.15 1.52
N ASP A 127 16.49 0.17 0.63
CA ASP A 127 15.44 -0.86 0.59
C ASP A 127 16.02 -2.26 0.34
N ALA A 128 16.97 -2.38 -0.59
CA ALA A 128 17.66 -3.64 -0.82
C ALA A 128 18.42 -4.13 0.42
N ALA A 129 19.12 -3.23 1.14
CA ALA A 129 19.81 -3.55 2.38
C ALA A 129 18.83 -3.96 3.50
N THR A 130 17.70 -3.26 3.66
CA THR A 130 16.64 -3.61 4.60
C THR A 130 16.05 -5.00 4.33
N ARG A 131 15.87 -5.37 3.06
CA ARG A 131 15.39 -6.71 2.67
C ARG A 131 16.41 -7.82 2.94
N LEU A 132 17.69 -7.49 2.97
CA LEU A 132 18.78 -8.39 3.38
C LEU A 132 18.95 -8.47 4.90
N GLY A 133 18.18 -7.70 5.69
CA GLY A 133 18.33 -7.62 7.15
C GLY A 133 19.53 -6.79 7.60
N GLN A 134 20.08 -5.94 6.72
CA GLN A 134 21.26 -5.10 7.00
C GLN A 134 20.84 -3.68 7.40
N ASP A 135 20.19 -3.57 8.55
CA ASP A 135 19.54 -2.31 8.96
C ASP A 135 20.52 -1.17 9.25
N ALA A 136 21.75 -1.47 9.67
CA ALA A 136 22.81 -0.46 9.86
C ALA A 136 23.25 0.15 8.53
N GLU A 137 23.50 -0.69 7.52
CA GLU A 137 23.88 -0.24 6.19
C GLU A 137 22.74 0.53 5.51
N ALA A 138 21.48 0.10 5.73
CA ALA A 138 20.32 0.83 5.25
C ALA A 138 20.27 2.27 5.81
N GLU A 139 20.60 2.47 7.08
CA GLU A 139 20.61 3.80 7.70
C GLU A 139 21.72 4.69 7.13
N GLU A 140 22.92 4.15 6.92
CA GLU A 140 24.01 4.88 6.26
C GLU A 140 23.63 5.32 4.85
N LEU A 141 22.97 4.44 4.08
CA LEU A 141 22.49 4.73 2.73
C LEU A 141 21.39 5.80 2.74
N LEU A 142 20.46 5.77 3.71
CA LEU A 142 19.45 6.82 3.87
C LEU A 142 20.05 8.16 4.31
N ALA A 143 21.11 8.14 5.11
CA ALA A 143 21.87 9.35 5.45
C ALA A 143 22.60 9.93 4.23
N ALA A 144 23.15 9.08 3.35
CA ALA A 144 23.71 9.50 2.08
C ALA A 144 22.64 10.08 1.15
N ALA A 145 21.47 9.44 1.05
CA ALA A 145 20.34 9.94 0.28
C ALA A 145 19.87 11.34 0.72
N ALA A 146 19.84 11.59 2.02
CA ALA A 146 19.43 12.87 2.60
C ALA A 146 20.36 14.06 2.28
N ARG A 147 21.60 13.78 1.87
CA ARG A 147 22.53 14.83 1.41
C ARG A 147 22.24 15.27 -0.03
N GLU A 148 21.63 14.39 -0.81
CA GLU A 148 21.40 14.57 -2.26
C GLU A 148 19.97 15.02 -2.58
N VAL A 149 19.04 14.88 -1.64
CA VAL A 149 17.60 15.13 -1.83
C VAL A 149 17.08 15.98 -0.68
N PRO A 150 16.13 16.91 -0.92
CA PRO A 150 15.42 17.59 0.16
C PRO A 150 14.87 16.61 1.19
N GLU A 151 14.94 16.98 2.48
CA GLU A 151 14.40 16.15 3.57
C GLU A 151 12.91 15.86 3.42
N ASP A 152 12.16 16.77 2.78
CA ASP A 152 10.73 16.62 2.49
C ASP A 152 10.43 15.58 1.41
N ASN A 153 11.43 14.86 0.87
CA ASN A 153 11.17 13.85 -0.14
C ASN A 153 10.40 12.65 0.43
N ALA A 154 9.22 12.40 -0.14
CA ALA A 154 8.32 11.33 0.30
C ALA A 154 8.96 9.94 0.29
N ALA A 155 9.83 9.62 -0.68
CA ALA A 155 10.47 8.31 -0.76
C ALA A 155 11.51 8.12 0.36
N LEU A 156 12.28 9.16 0.67
CA LEU A 156 13.24 9.15 1.78
C LEU A 156 12.51 8.99 3.13
N ALA A 157 11.46 9.79 3.35
CA ALA A 157 10.67 9.73 4.58
C ALA A 157 9.98 8.37 4.77
N LEU A 158 9.37 7.84 3.70
CA LEU A 158 8.74 6.51 3.71
C LEU A 158 9.75 5.42 4.11
N MET A 159 10.95 5.49 3.55
CA MET A 159 11.96 4.46 3.80
C MET A 159 12.58 4.55 5.19
N ARG A 160 12.79 5.78 5.71
CA ARG A 160 13.15 6.02 7.11
C ARG A 160 12.10 5.47 8.08
N ALA A 161 10.82 5.72 7.81
CA ALA A 161 9.73 5.22 8.63
C ALA A 161 9.65 3.69 8.62
N ARG A 162 9.78 3.04 7.46
CA ARG A 162 9.82 1.57 7.34
C ARG A 162 10.97 0.94 8.12
N LEU A 163 12.14 1.57 8.08
CA LEU A 163 13.30 1.12 8.85
C LEU A 163 13.05 1.26 10.36
N ALA A 164 12.45 2.38 10.80
CA ALA A 164 12.07 2.58 12.20
C ALA A 164 11.06 1.52 12.69
N VAL A 165 10.01 1.23 11.90
CA VAL A 165 9.05 0.15 12.19
C VAL A 165 9.77 -1.19 12.36
N ARG A 166 10.70 -1.53 11.45
CA ARG A 166 11.43 -2.80 11.52
C ARG A 166 12.29 -2.94 12.76
N ARG A 167 12.83 -1.82 13.27
CA ARG A 167 13.59 -1.79 14.52
C ARG A 167 12.71 -1.81 15.78
N GLY A 168 11.39 -1.77 15.62
CA GLY A 168 10.42 -1.70 16.72
C GLY A 168 10.12 -0.28 17.20
N ASP A 169 10.74 0.75 16.61
CA ASP A 169 10.52 2.16 16.93
C ASP A 169 9.29 2.71 16.21
N GLU A 170 8.12 2.13 16.45
CA GLU A 170 6.90 2.49 15.74
C GLU A 170 6.45 3.93 16.02
N THR A 171 6.67 4.46 17.24
CA THR A 171 6.34 5.85 17.60
C THR A 171 7.11 6.83 16.71
N ARG A 172 8.42 6.61 16.56
CA ARG A 172 9.28 7.43 15.69
C ARG A 172 8.83 7.34 14.23
N ALA A 173 8.41 6.17 13.78
CA ALA A 173 7.89 5.99 12.44
C ALA A 173 6.61 6.81 12.21
N VAL A 174 5.67 6.81 13.16
CA VAL A 174 4.44 7.59 13.09
C VAL A 174 4.73 9.09 13.00
N ASP A 175 5.64 9.61 13.82
CA ASP A 175 6.02 11.02 13.81
C ASP A 175 6.64 11.43 12.46
N GLN A 176 7.54 10.61 11.93
CA GLN A 176 8.16 10.83 10.61
C GLN A 176 7.13 10.81 9.48
N LEU A 177 6.18 9.86 9.52
CA LEU A 177 5.12 9.76 8.52
C LEU A 177 4.15 10.95 8.59
N ARG A 178 3.78 11.39 9.79
CA ARG A 178 2.92 12.58 10.00
C ARG A 178 3.61 13.85 9.50
N ALA A 179 4.90 14.03 9.80
CA ALA A 179 5.69 15.15 9.27
C ALA A 179 5.76 15.13 7.74
N ALA A 180 6.00 13.97 7.13
CA ALA A 180 6.03 13.83 5.68
C ALA A 180 4.67 14.08 5.01
N LEU A 181 3.57 13.70 5.68
CA LEU A 181 2.21 13.98 5.21
C LEU A 181 1.84 15.46 5.32
N ALA A 182 2.47 16.25 6.19
CA ALA A 182 2.27 17.69 6.22
C ALA A 182 2.78 18.35 4.92
N ALA A 183 3.85 17.81 4.33
CA ALA A 183 4.36 18.25 3.02
C ALA A 183 3.62 17.58 1.84
N HIS A 184 3.17 16.33 1.98
CA HIS A 184 2.55 15.53 0.92
C HIS A 184 1.21 14.92 1.33
N VAL A 185 0.20 15.78 1.50
CA VAL A 185 -1.09 15.51 2.18
C VAL A 185 -1.88 14.30 1.66
N ASP A 186 -1.69 13.88 0.40
CA ASP A 186 -2.43 12.76 -0.20
C ASP A 186 -1.51 11.69 -0.84
N HIS A 187 -0.26 11.57 -0.36
CA HIS A 187 0.67 10.57 -0.90
C HIS A 187 0.27 9.13 -0.50
N PRO A 188 -0.15 8.26 -1.44
CA PRO A 188 -0.75 6.96 -1.10
C PRO A 188 0.16 6.05 -0.29
N GLY A 189 1.46 6.03 -0.62
CA GLY A 189 2.44 5.19 0.09
C GLY A 189 2.64 5.59 1.55
N LEU A 190 2.61 6.90 1.85
CA LEU A 190 2.78 7.39 3.22
C LEU A 190 1.53 7.09 4.05
N LEU A 191 0.35 7.30 3.46
CA LEU A 191 -0.93 6.97 4.09
C LEU A 191 -1.07 5.47 4.37
N THR A 192 -0.60 4.62 3.45
CA THR A 192 -0.62 3.15 3.60
C THR A 192 0.23 2.72 4.78
N GLU A 193 1.50 3.16 4.83
CA GLU A 193 2.40 2.79 5.93
C GLU A 193 1.94 3.36 7.28
N LEU A 194 1.40 4.58 7.29
CA LEU A 194 0.88 5.18 8.51
C LEU A 194 -0.33 4.39 9.03
N ARG A 195 -1.27 4.04 8.15
CA ARG A 195 -2.41 3.17 8.49
C ARG A 195 -1.92 1.85 9.09
N ASP A 196 -0.98 1.17 8.44
CA ASP A 196 -0.53 -0.16 8.87
C ASP A 196 0.24 -0.09 10.20
N THR A 197 0.97 1.00 10.44
CA THR A 197 1.67 1.25 11.70
C THR A 197 0.69 1.55 12.84
N LEU A 198 -0.29 2.41 12.61
CA LEU A 198 -1.31 2.70 13.62
C LEU A 198 -2.20 1.48 13.94
N LEU A 199 -2.47 0.62 12.94
CA LEU A 199 -3.18 -0.66 13.17
C LEU A 199 -2.39 -1.62 14.06
N ARG A 200 -1.06 -1.64 13.97
CA ARG A 200 -0.21 -2.45 14.86
C ARG A 200 -0.21 -1.89 16.29
N GLN A 201 -0.14 -0.57 16.42
CA GLN A 201 -0.22 0.12 17.71
C GLN A 201 -1.62 0.08 18.35
N ARG A 202 -2.65 -0.27 17.58
CA ARG A 202 -4.07 -0.12 17.96
C ARG A 202 -4.44 1.33 18.30
N ASP A 203 -3.78 2.31 17.70
CA ASP A 203 -4.14 3.73 17.84
C ASP A 203 -5.37 4.04 16.96
N TRP A 204 -6.57 3.72 17.48
CA TRP A 204 -7.81 3.92 16.75
C TRP A 204 -8.18 5.40 16.56
N GLU A 205 -7.83 6.28 17.49
CA GLU A 205 -8.07 7.72 17.36
C GLU A 205 -7.22 8.30 16.22
N GLY A 206 -5.94 7.92 16.15
CA GLY A 206 -5.06 8.27 15.04
C GLY A 206 -5.57 7.75 13.70
N LEU A 207 -6.10 6.52 13.67
CA LEU A 207 -6.70 5.94 12.47
C LEU A 207 -7.99 6.66 12.04
N ALA A 208 -8.85 7.04 13.00
CA ALA A 208 -10.07 7.78 12.72
C ALA A 208 -9.77 9.12 12.05
N GLY A 209 -8.74 9.83 12.51
CA GLY A 209 -8.26 11.06 11.87
C GLY A 209 -7.67 10.86 10.47
N LEU A 210 -7.15 9.67 10.16
CA LEU A 210 -6.52 9.34 8.88
C LEU A 210 -7.54 8.94 7.78
N LEU A 211 -8.73 8.47 8.17
CA LEU A 211 -9.77 7.98 7.25
C LEU A 211 -10.14 8.94 6.10
N PRO A 212 -10.36 10.25 6.33
CA PRO A 212 -10.64 11.19 5.25
C PRO A 212 -9.51 11.26 4.23
N GLY A 213 -8.25 11.24 4.68
CA GLY A 213 -7.06 11.21 3.81
C GLY A 213 -7.00 9.94 2.96
N LEU A 214 -7.23 8.77 3.57
CA LEU A 214 -7.27 7.49 2.88
C LEU A 214 -8.33 7.43 1.77
N ARG A 215 -9.50 8.04 2.02
CA ARG A 215 -10.59 8.15 1.04
C ARG A 215 -10.24 9.05 -0.13
N ARG A 216 -9.70 10.25 0.13
CA ARG A 216 -9.31 11.20 -0.91
C ARG A 216 -8.23 10.63 -1.82
N ALA A 217 -7.20 10.01 -1.24
CA ALA A 217 -6.09 9.42 -1.97
C ALA A 217 -6.40 8.05 -2.62
N ARG A 218 -7.62 7.50 -2.41
CA ARG A 218 -8.07 6.20 -2.95
C ARG A 218 -7.07 5.06 -2.74
N VAL A 219 -6.50 5.01 -1.53
CA VAL A 219 -5.43 4.06 -1.17
C VAL A 219 -5.90 2.60 -1.20
N ALA A 220 -7.21 2.37 -1.00
CA ALA A 220 -7.81 1.05 -1.02
C ALA A 220 -9.19 1.09 -1.71
N ALA A 221 -9.72 -0.10 -2.01
CA ALA A 221 -11.07 -0.25 -2.53
C ALA A 221 -12.11 0.35 -1.54
N PRO A 222 -13.24 0.89 -2.02
CA PRO A 222 -14.27 1.47 -1.17
C PRO A 222 -14.73 0.52 -0.05
N ASP A 223 -14.96 -0.76 -0.38
CA ASP A 223 -15.40 -1.77 0.59
C ASP A 223 -14.34 -2.03 1.68
N ALA A 224 -13.06 -2.01 1.32
CA ALA A 224 -11.97 -2.16 2.28
C ALA A 224 -11.87 -0.95 3.22
N LEU A 225 -12.17 0.26 2.74
CA LEU A 225 -12.22 1.45 3.57
C LEU A 225 -13.43 1.43 4.51
N VAL A 226 -14.58 0.89 4.08
CA VAL A 226 -15.74 0.68 4.96
C VAL A 226 -15.40 -0.33 6.04
N ALA A 227 -14.81 -1.47 5.70
CA ALA A 227 -14.39 -2.48 6.68
C ALA A 227 -13.36 -1.91 7.68
N LEU A 228 -12.42 -1.09 7.20
CA LEU A 228 -11.47 -0.39 8.06
C LEU A 228 -12.19 0.59 9.00
N GLU A 229 -13.15 1.37 8.48
CA GLU A 229 -13.94 2.29 9.30
C GLU A 229 -14.69 1.57 10.42
N LEU A 230 -15.34 0.45 10.10
CA LEU A 230 -16.06 -0.35 11.10
C LEU A 230 -15.10 -0.88 12.17
N ARG A 231 -13.94 -1.40 11.75
CA ARG A 231 -12.91 -1.88 12.68
C ARG A 231 -12.38 -0.78 13.61
N ILE A 232 -12.19 0.44 13.09
CA ILE A 232 -11.73 1.58 13.88
C ILE A 232 -12.76 1.95 14.94
N TYR A 233 -14.01 2.14 14.55
CA TYR A 233 -15.05 2.55 15.50
C TYR A 233 -15.45 1.43 16.47
N SER A 234 -15.44 0.17 16.03
CA SER A 234 -15.62 -0.96 16.95
C SER A 234 -14.48 -1.03 17.97
N GLY A 235 -13.23 -0.76 17.53
CA GLY A 235 -12.05 -0.71 18.40
C GLY A 235 -12.16 0.39 19.45
N LEU A 236 -12.51 1.62 19.04
CA LEU A 236 -12.74 2.75 19.95
C LEU A 236 -13.80 2.44 21.01
N LEU A 237 -14.92 1.86 20.61
CA LEU A 237 -16.00 1.48 21.53
C LEU A 237 -15.56 0.37 22.51
N GLN A 238 -14.78 -0.60 22.03
CA GLN A 238 -14.24 -1.68 22.86
C GLN A 238 -13.23 -1.17 23.89
N GLU A 239 -12.29 -0.31 23.48
CA GLU A 239 -11.33 0.31 24.40
C GLU A 239 -12.03 1.16 25.45
N PHE A 240 -13.00 1.98 25.04
CA PHE A 240 -13.84 2.74 25.96
C PHE A 240 -14.54 1.82 26.99
N SER A 241 -15.03 0.66 26.55
CA SER A 241 -15.70 -0.31 27.43
C SER A 241 -14.76 -1.01 28.42
N MET A 242 -13.46 -1.12 28.08
CA MET A 242 -12.44 -1.80 28.86
C MET A 242 -11.76 -0.85 29.85
N ASP A 243 -11.74 0.45 29.57
CA ASP A 243 -11.19 1.50 30.44
C ASP A 243 -12.16 1.83 31.61
N ALA A 244 -12.46 0.80 32.40
CA ALA A 244 -13.40 0.88 33.52
C ALA A 244 -12.81 1.61 34.75
N ASP A 245 -11.49 1.79 34.79
CA ASP A 245 -10.72 2.32 35.92
C ASP A 245 -10.47 3.83 35.84
N ALA A 246 -10.96 4.50 34.78
CA ALA A 246 -10.90 5.95 34.70
C ALA A 246 -11.61 6.58 35.92
N ALA A 247 -10.91 7.45 36.64
CA ALA A 247 -11.37 8.13 37.86
C ALA A 247 -12.57 9.09 37.65
N GLU A 248 -13.23 8.99 36.52
CA GLU A 248 -14.36 9.81 36.10
C GLU A 248 -15.69 9.32 36.68
N SER A 249 -16.58 10.27 36.95
CA SER A 249 -17.94 9.94 37.37
C SER A 249 -18.68 9.17 36.27
N ARG A 250 -19.60 8.26 36.67
CA ARG A 250 -20.44 7.51 35.73
C ARG A 250 -21.17 8.41 34.73
N GLN A 251 -21.63 9.58 35.16
CA GLN A 251 -22.33 10.54 34.29
C GLN A 251 -21.42 11.11 33.20
N GLN A 252 -20.16 11.42 33.52
CA GLN A 252 -19.17 11.88 32.54
C GLN A 252 -18.87 10.80 31.51
N ARG A 253 -18.70 9.55 31.96
CA ARG A 253 -18.49 8.42 31.04
C ARG A 253 -19.69 8.17 30.13
N HIS A 254 -20.91 8.31 30.63
CA HIS A 254 -22.12 8.26 29.79
C HIS A 254 -22.11 9.36 28.72
N ALA A 255 -21.75 10.59 29.09
CA ALA A 255 -21.65 11.70 28.13
C ALA A 255 -20.54 11.46 27.08
N ALA A 256 -19.37 10.98 27.50
CA ALA A 256 -18.25 10.65 26.61
C ALA A 256 -18.62 9.52 25.63
N LEU A 257 -19.32 8.47 26.09
CA LEU A 257 -19.81 7.41 25.22
C LEU A 257 -20.84 7.94 24.20
N ALA A 258 -21.73 8.83 24.62
CA ALA A 258 -22.70 9.45 23.73
C ALA A 258 -22.02 10.34 22.68
N GLU A 259 -20.98 11.09 23.05
CA GLU A 259 -20.17 11.88 22.14
C GLU A 259 -19.43 10.99 21.14
N LEU A 260 -18.78 9.92 21.61
CA LEU A 260 -18.11 8.94 20.75
C LEU A 260 -19.10 8.33 19.75
N TRP A 261 -20.28 7.93 20.20
CA TRP A 261 -21.32 7.40 19.31
C TRP A 261 -21.76 8.42 18.26
N GLN A 262 -21.91 9.69 18.62
CA GLN A 262 -22.27 10.77 17.69
C GLN A 262 -21.19 11.05 16.63
N ARG A 263 -19.90 10.83 16.96
CA ARG A 263 -18.78 10.95 16.01
C ARG A 263 -18.80 9.86 14.92
N ILE A 264 -19.40 8.70 15.20
CA ILE A 264 -19.48 7.59 14.23
C ILE A 264 -20.46 7.96 13.10
N PRO A 265 -20.10 7.79 11.82
CA PRO A 265 -21.00 8.01 10.69
C PRO A 265 -22.28 7.18 10.79
N ARG A 266 -23.41 7.76 10.38
CA ARG A 266 -24.75 7.13 10.51
C ARG A 266 -24.87 5.78 9.79
N GLU A 267 -24.09 5.54 8.74
CA GLU A 267 -24.08 4.25 8.04
C GLU A 267 -23.40 3.17 8.89
N SER A 268 -22.30 3.53 9.55
CA SER A 268 -21.55 2.65 10.45
C SER A 268 -22.28 2.40 11.77
N GLN A 269 -23.02 3.38 12.29
CA GLN A 269 -23.92 3.19 13.44
C GLN A 269 -25.01 2.12 13.21
N ARG A 270 -25.35 1.83 11.96
CA ARG A 270 -26.35 0.80 11.60
C ARG A 270 -25.75 -0.58 11.39
N ARG A 271 -24.43 -0.74 11.55
CA ARG A 271 -23.77 -2.03 11.40
C ARG A 271 -23.66 -2.72 12.75
N GLY A 272 -23.97 -4.01 12.80
CA GLY A 272 -23.89 -4.82 14.02
C GLY A 272 -22.53 -4.76 14.70
N GLU A 273 -21.45 -4.64 13.90
CA GLU A 273 -20.05 -4.49 14.35
C GLU A 273 -19.83 -3.28 15.28
N CYS A 274 -20.59 -2.19 15.10
CA CYS A 274 -20.54 -1.02 15.98
C CYS A 274 -21.61 -1.07 17.07
N VAL A 275 -22.80 -1.62 16.78
CA VAL A 275 -23.91 -1.69 17.74
C VAL A 275 -23.58 -2.60 18.92
N ARG A 276 -22.94 -3.76 18.68
CA ARG A 276 -22.52 -4.70 19.74
C ARG A 276 -21.63 -4.04 20.80
N PRO A 277 -20.44 -3.50 20.45
CA PRO A 277 -19.55 -2.91 21.45
C PRO A 277 -20.16 -1.65 22.10
N TYR A 278 -21.01 -0.91 21.39
CA TYR A 278 -21.76 0.21 21.99
C TYR A 278 -22.73 -0.27 23.07
N ALA A 279 -23.52 -1.32 22.80
CA ALA A 279 -24.43 -1.90 23.77
C ALA A 279 -23.70 -2.53 24.96
N GLU A 280 -22.56 -3.18 24.72
CA GLU A 280 -21.69 -3.69 25.79
C GLU A 280 -21.16 -2.54 26.67
N ALA A 281 -20.70 -1.44 26.08
CA ALA A 281 -20.26 -0.26 26.82
C ALA A 281 -21.39 0.33 27.69
N LEU A 282 -22.60 0.48 27.13
CA LEU A 282 -23.78 0.95 27.89
C LEU A 282 -24.13 0.03 29.07
N ALA A 283 -24.12 -1.29 28.84
CA ALA A 283 -24.39 -2.27 29.88
C ALA A 283 -23.35 -2.21 31.02
N ARG A 284 -22.05 -2.05 30.68
CA ARG A 284 -20.97 -1.88 31.67
C ARG A 284 -21.06 -0.57 32.45
N LEU A 285 -21.57 0.49 31.83
CA LEU A 285 -21.85 1.76 32.53
C LEU A 285 -23.10 1.71 33.42
N GLY A 286 -23.77 0.55 33.51
CA GLY A 286 -24.94 0.35 34.36
C GLY A 286 -26.25 0.84 33.75
N ASP A 287 -26.32 1.01 32.43
CA ASP A 287 -27.56 1.31 31.71
C ASP A 287 -27.90 0.20 30.70
N PRO A 288 -28.34 -0.97 31.19
CA PRO A 288 -28.73 -2.06 30.32
C PRO A 288 -30.06 -1.79 29.58
N ALA A 289 -30.88 -0.85 30.04
CA ALA A 289 -32.11 -0.47 29.35
C ALA A 289 -31.79 0.25 28.03
N ALA A 290 -30.82 1.17 28.02
CA ALA A 290 -30.35 1.79 26.79
C ALA A 290 -29.69 0.78 25.84
N ALA A 291 -28.92 -0.16 26.38
CA ALA A 291 -28.29 -1.23 25.60
C ALA A 291 -29.33 -2.14 24.91
N GLU A 292 -30.40 -2.53 25.61
CA GLU A 292 -31.54 -3.27 25.06
C GLU A 292 -32.16 -2.53 23.88
N VAL A 293 -32.46 -1.24 24.07
CA VAL A 293 -33.10 -0.41 23.05
C VAL A 293 -32.22 -0.29 21.81
N ALA A 294 -30.91 -0.13 21.98
CA ALA A 294 -29.95 -0.05 20.88
C ALA A 294 -29.94 -1.35 20.06
N LEU A 295 -29.80 -2.50 20.72
CA LEU A 295 -29.78 -3.81 20.08
C LEU A 295 -31.11 -4.15 19.40
N ARG A 296 -32.25 -3.91 20.07
CA ARG A 296 -33.58 -4.17 19.52
C ARG A 296 -33.84 -3.35 18.27
N ARG A 297 -33.54 -2.04 18.30
CA ARG A 297 -33.72 -1.14 17.14
C ARG A 297 -32.90 -1.59 15.93
N HIS A 298 -31.71 -2.14 16.17
CA HIS A 298 -30.89 -2.74 15.13
C HIS A 298 -31.54 -4.01 14.58
N LEU A 299 -31.86 -4.98 15.44
CA LEU A 299 -32.47 -6.27 15.08
C LEU A 299 -33.80 -6.12 14.33
N ASP A 300 -34.62 -5.12 14.67
CA ASP A 300 -35.91 -4.85 14.01
C ASP A 300 -35.75 -4.42 12.54
N ARG A 301 -34.58 -3.87 12.18
CA ARG A 301 -34.25 -3.37 10.83
C ARG A 301 -33.32 -4.32 10.08
N HIS A 302 -32.34 -4.88 10.79
CA HIS A 302 -31.27 -5.71 10.28
C HIS A 302 -31.19 -6.98 11.14
N TRP A 303 -31.82 -8.04 10.66
CA TRP A 303 -31.87 -9.30 11.39
C TRP A 303 -30.49 -9.98 11.38
N GLU A 304 -29.85 -10.02 12.54
CA GLU A 304 -28.56 -10.65 12.77
C GLU A 304 -28.69 -11.62 13.95
N PRO A 305 -28.82 -12.94 13.70
CA PRO A 305 -29.06 -13.94 14.75
C PRO A 305 -28.06 -13.88 15.91
N ASP A 306 -26.79 -13.58 15.64
CA ASP A 306 -25.75 -13.55 16.67
C ASP A 306 -25.95 -12.41 17.69
N LEU A 307 -26.52 -11.28 17.28
CA LEU A 307 -26.82 -10.16 18.19
C LEU A 307 -28.02 -10.45 19.10
N VAL A 308 -28.86 -11.44 18.78
CA VAL A 308 -29.98 -11.85 19.62
C VAL A 308 -29.47 -12.43 20.95
N LEU A 309 -28.33 -13.12 20.93
CA LEU A 309 -27.70 -13.64 22.14
C LEU A 309 -27.17 -12.52 23.03
N ASP A 310 -26.63 -11.45 22.44
CA ASP A 310 -26.18 -10.29 23.20
C ASP A 310 -27.38 -9.55 23.81
N TRP A 311 -28.45 -9.38 23.02
CA TRP A 311 -29.69 -8.79 23.49
C TRP A 311 -30.34 -9.57 24.63
N SER A 312 -30.32 -10.91 24.60
CA SER A 312 -30.88 -11.72 25.69
C SER A 312 -30.06 -11.66 27.00
N ARG A 313 -28.77 -11.31 26.91
CA ARG A 313 -27.86 -11.18 28.05
C ARG A 313 -27.96 -9.83 28.75
N VAL A 314 -28.27 -8.76 28.01
CA VAL A 314 -28.44 -7.41 28.57
C VAL A 314 -29.63 -7.40 29.54
N ALA A 315 -29.32 -7.27 30.84
CA ALA A 315 -30.24 -7.50 31.96
C ALA A 315 -31.39 -6.47 32.04
N LEU A 316 -32.57 -6.66 32.66
CA LEU A 316 -33.56 -7.74 32.84
C LEU A 316 -34.66 -7.13 33.75
N ALA A 317 -35.12 -5.91 33.46
CA ALA A 317 -36.19 -5.29 34.26
C ALA A 317 -37.58 -5.83 33.85
N GLU A 318 -37.76 -6.20 32.58
CA GLU A 318 -39.06 -6.57 32.01
C GLU A 318 -38.99 -7.85 31.15
N LEU A 319 -38.64 -8.97 31.77
CA LEU A 319 -38.55 -10.29 31.11
C LEU A 319 -39.81 -10.68 30.31
N PRO A 320 -41.06 -10.44 30.79
CA PRO A 320 -42.25 -10.79 30.02
C PRO A 320 -42.34 -10.03 28.69
N ARG A 321 -41.95 -8.74 28.67
CA ARG A 321 -41.91 -7.95 27.42
C ARG A 321 -40.83 -8.47 26.47
N HIS A 322 -39.69 -8.90 27.00
CA HIS A 322 -38.63 -9.49 26.19
C HIS A 322 -39.09 -10.81 25.56
N LEU A 323 -39.77 -11.67 26.33
CA LEU A 323 -40.35 -12.90 25.80
C LEU A 323 -41.33 -12.60 24.63
N ALA A 324 -42.24 -11.66 24.81
CA ALA A 324 -43.19 -11.27 23.76
C ALA A 324 -42.49 -10.69 22.51
N THR A 325 -41.42 -9.93 22.70
CA THR A 325 -40.60 -9.39 21.61
C THR A 325 -39.89 -10.50 20.84
N ALA A 326 -39.21 -11.41 21.55
CA ALA A 326 -38.51 -12.55 20.96
C ALA A 326 -39.47 -13.53 20.26
N GLU A 327 -40.66 -13.78 20.80
CA GLU A 327 -41.71 -14.57 20.13
C GLU A 327 -42.23 -13.87 18.87
N THR A 328 -42.25 -12.53 18.85
CA THR A 328 -42.59 -11.76 17.65
C THR A 328 -41.51 -11.90 16.58
N TRP A 329 -40.23 -11.85 16.96
CA TRP A 329 -39.13 -12.13 16.05
C TRP A 329 -39.15 -13.55 15.52
N LEU A 330 -39.49 -14.55 16.35
CA LEU A 330 -39.62 -15.94 15.93
C LEU A 330 -40.69 -16.09 14.84
N ARG A 331 -41.83 -15.40 14.98
CA ARG A 331 -42.88 -15.39 13.96
C ARG A 331 -42.44 -14.68 12.66
N ARG A 332 -41.66 -13.61 12.77
CA ARG A 332 -41.28 -12.76 11.64
C ARG A 332 -40.10 -13.30 10.84
N HIS A 333 -39.09 -13.84 11.50
CA HIS A 333 -37.80 -14.22 10.91
C HIS A 333 -37.59 -15.75 10.88
N GLY A 334 -38.46 -16.52 11.53
CA GLY A 334 -38.35 -17.97 11.60
C GLY A 334 -37.40 -18.48 12.69
N GLU A 335 -37.14 -19.78 12.66
CA GLU A 335 -36.29 -20.45 13.64
C GLU A 335 -34.80 -20.22 13.36
N SER A 336 -34.08 -19.80 14.38
CA SER A 336 -32.62 -19.80 14.43
C SER A 336 -32.22 -20.34 15.81
N TRP A 337 -31.15 -21.13 15.87
CA TRP A 337 -30.70 -21.71 17.13
C TRP A 337 -30.34 -20.61 18.15
N GLN A 338 -29.82 -19.46 17.69
CA GLN A 338 -29.53 -18.30 18.55
C GLN A 338 -30.81 -17.74 19.19
N LEU A 339 -31.85 -17.54 18.39
CA LEU A 339 -33.12 -17.01 18.87
C LEU A 339 -33.83 -18.01 19.80
N LEU A 340 -33.81 -19.29 19.46
CA LEU A 340 -34.39 -20.34 20.29
C LEU A 340 -33.64 -20.51 21.62
N LEU A 341 -32.30 -20.39 21.61
CA LEU A 341 -31.49 -20.37 22.82
C LEU A 341 -31.84 -19.15 23.69
N ALA A 342 -31.94 -17.96 23.09
CA ALA A 342 -32.36 -16.74 23.80
C ALA A 342 -33.76 -16.89 24.42
N LEU A 343 -34.72 -17.44 23.68
CA LEU A 343 -36.06 -17.75 24.18
C LEU A 343 -36.03 -18.74 25.35
N GLY A 344 -35.24 -19.81 25.23
CA GLY A 344 -35.02 -20.79 26.29
C GLY A 344 -34.46 -20.16 27.56
N GLN A 345 -33.44 -19.30 27.43
CA GLN A 345 -32.83 -18.55 28.54
C GLN A 345 -33.84 -17.61 29.23
N ILE A 346 -34.66 -16.89 28.44
CA ILE A 346 -35.70 -16.01 28.98
C ILE A 346 -36.77 -16.83 29.70
N CYS A 347 -37.25 -17.92 29.09
CA CYS A 347 -38.23 -18.84 29.69
C CYS A 347 -37.71 -19.42 31.00
N ARG A 348 -36.44 -19.84 31.06
CA ARG A 348 -35.80 -20.34 32.28
C ARG A 348 -35.83 -19.30 33.39
N ARG A 349 -35.41 -18.06 33.10
CA ARG A 349 -35.42 -16.96 34.09
C ARG A 349 -36.83 -16.60 34.58
N LEU A 350 -37.85 -16.82 33.74
CA LEU A 350 -39.26 -16.68 34.08
C LEU A 350 -39.87 -17.93 34.75
N ALA A 351 -39.10 -19.00 34.95
CA ALA A 351 -39.57 -20.31 35.40
C ALA A 351 -40.70 -20.91 34.52
N ILE A 352 -40.71 -20.60 33.22
CA ILE A 352 -41.62 -21.17 32.22
C ILE A 352 -40.94 -22.38 31.59
N TRP A 353 -40.93 -23.49 32.32
CA TRP A 353 -40.10 -24.64 31.99
C TRP A 353 -40.53 -25.39 30.72
N GLY A 354 -41.83 -25.64 30.54
CA GLY A 354 -42.34 -26.39 29.39
C GLY A 354 -41.98 -25.76 28.05
N LYS A 355 -42.32 -24.48 27.86
CA LYS A 355 -41.93 -23.73 26.65
C LYS A 355 -40.41 -23.62 26.51
N GLY A 356 -39.70 -23.40 27.61
CA GLY A 356 -38.24 -23.33 27.61
C GLY A 356 -37.60 -24.61 27.08
N ARG A 357 -38.10 -25.77 27.51
CA ARG A 357 -37.68 -27.09 27.03
C ARG A 357 -37.93 -27.23 25.54
N ASP A 358 -39.15 -26.94 25.07
CA ASP A 358 -39.50 -27.05 23.65
C ASP A 358 -38.59 -26.20 22.74
N TYR A 359 -38.32 -24.96 23.15
CA TYR A 359 -37.42 -24.07 22.40
C TYR A 359 -35.98 -24.60 22.37
N LEU A 360 -35.46 -25.08 23.50
CA LEU A 360 -34.09 -25.58 23.60
C LEU A 360 -33.90 -26.92 22.89
N GLU A 361 -34.88 -27.83 22.93
CA GLU A 361 -34.85 -29.07 22.15
C GLU A 361 -34.87 -28.81 20.64
N ARG A 362 -35.59 -27.78 20.19
CA ARG A 362 -35.53 -27.31 18.79
C ARG A 362 -34.16 -26.71 18.46
N ALA A 363 -33.64 -25.85 19.33
CA ALA A 363 -32.31 -25.26 19.15
C ALA A 363 -31.23 -26.35 19.04
N LEU A 364 -31.30 -27.38 19.88
CA LEU A 364 -30.36 -28.50 19.90
C LEU A 364 -30.41 -29.35 18.63
N ARG A 365 -31.61 -29.54 18.06
CA ARG A 365 -31.78 -30.21 16.76
C ARG A 365 -31.14 -29.43 15.61
N MET A 366 -31.09 -28.10 15.71
CA MET A 366 -30.45 -27.25 14.70
C MET A 366 -28.94 -27.18 14.88
N ALA A 367 -28.46 -27.08 16.11
CA ALA A 367 -27.05 -26.98 16.45
C ALA A 367 -26.73 -27.72 17.74
N ALA A 368 -25.87 -28.75 17.66
CA ALA A 368 -25.34 -29.46 18.81
C ALA A 368 -24.25 -28.62 19.49
N ARG A 369 -24.66 -27.64 20.30
CA ARG A 369 -23.78 -26.72 21.01
C ARG A 369 -23.78 -26.97 22.53
N PRO A 370 -22.61 -26.97 23.19
CA PRO A 370 -22.52 -27.14 24.63
C PRO A 370 -23.37 -26.13 25.42
N GLU A 371 -23.48 -24.90 24.93
CA GLU A 371 -24.26 -23.84 25.58
C GLU A 371 -25.76 -24.15 25.59
N ILE A 372 -26.28 -24.74 24.50
CA ILE A 372 -27.69 -25.16 24.42
C ILE A 372 -27.94 -26.35 25.34
N GLN A 373 -27.01 -27.30 25.40
CA GLN A 373 -27.09 -28.46 26.30
C GLN A 373 -27.11 -28.04 27.77
N ALA A 374 -26.26 -27.09 28.15
CA ALA A 374 -26.20 -26.57 29.51
C ALA A 374 -27.52 -25.86 29.90
N GLU A 375 -28.05 -24.98 29.04
CA GLU A 375 -29.33 -24.31 29.32
C GLU A 375 -30.51 -25.29 29.37
N LEU A 376 -30.51 -26.34 28.53
CA LEU A 376 -31.53 -27.38 28.57
C LEU A 376 -31.47 -28.18 29.88
N ALA A 377 -30.27 -28.51 30.35
CA ALA A 377 -30.07 -29.21 31.61
C ALA A 377 -30.62 -28.41 32.82
N GLU A 378 -30.41 -27.09 32.83
CA GLU A 378 -30.98 -26.20 33.85
C GLU A 378 -32.52 -26.20 33.80
N VAL A 379 -33.12 -26.19 32.61
CA VAL A 379 -34.57 -26.26 32.45
C VAL A 379 -35.14 -27.61 32.91
N LEU A 380 -34.48 -28.72 32.58
CA LEU A 380 -34.87 -30.07 33.02
C LEU A 380 -34.75 -30.21 34.54
N THR A 381 -33.72 -29.61 35.14
CA THR A 381 -33.57 -29.55 36.59
C THR A 381 -34.75 -28.81 37.24
N GLY A 382 -35.17 -27.68 36.65
CA GLY A 382 -36.37 -26.95 37.09
C GLY A 382 -37.68 -27.73 36.94
N LEU A 383 -37.74 -28.71 36.03
CA LEU A 383 -38.86 -29.66 35.87
C LEU A 383 -38.78 -30.86 36.83
N GLY A 384 -37.68 -31.04 37.58
CA GLY A 384 -37.43 -32.20 38.43
C GLY A 384 -36.84 -33.42 37.69
N ASP A 385 -36.53 -33.30 36.39
CA ASP A 385 -35.87 -34.37 35.63
C ASP A 385 -34.34 -34.28 35.77
N HIS A 386 -33.85 -34.71 36.93
CA HIS A 386 -32.41 -34.69 37.24
C HIS A 386 -31.59 -35.66 36.39
N ALA A 387 -32.20 -36.77 35.95
CA ALA A 387 -31.52 -37.76 35.11
C ALA A 387 -31.28 -37.21 33.71
N GLY A 388 -32.31 -36.62 33.08
CA GLY A 388 -32.19 -35.95 31.79
C GLY A 388 -31.23 -34.76 31.83
N ALA A 389 -31.24 -33.99 32.93
CA ALA A 389 -30.30 -32.90 33.13
C ALA A 389 -28.84 -33.39 33.18
N ALA A 390 -28.55 -34.44 33.95
CA ALA A 390 -27.21 -35.04 34.05
C ALA A 390 -26.70 -35.57 32.69
N ASP A 391 -27.58 -36.16 31.89
CA ASP A 391 -27.25 -36.60 30.54
C ASP A 391 -26.93 -35.44 29.60
N CYS A 392 -27.69 -34.33 29.67
CA CYS A 392 -27.40 -33.12 28.90
C CYS A 392 -26.05 -32.50 29.28
N TYR A 393 -25.73 -32.38 30.58
CA TYR A 393 -24.41 -31.90 31.00
C TYR A 393 -23.29 -32.82 30.50
N ARG A 394 -23.47 -34.15 30.58
CA ARG A 394 -22.47 -35.12 30.11
C ARG A 394 -22.19 -34.95 28.62
N ARG A 395 -23.24 -34.87 27.80
CA ARG A 395 -23.13 -34.68 26.35
C ARG A 395 -22.53 -33.32 26.01
N GLY A 396 -22.99 -32.25 26.66
CA GLY A 396 -22.42 -30.91 26.49
C GLY A 396 -20.92 -30.85 26.80
N LEU A 397 -20.47 -31.54 27.85
CA LEU A 397 -19.05 -31.63 28.20
C LEU A 397 -18.26 -32.42 27.14
N GLN A 398 -18.78 -33.55 26.66
CA GLN A 398 -18.15 -34.35 25.61
C GLN A 398 -18.01 -33.56 24.31
N ASP A 399 -19.08 -32.87 23.90
CA ASP A 399 -19.10 -32.04 22.69
C ASP A 399 -18.11 -30.87 22.81
N GLY A 400 -18.05 -30.22 23.99
CA GLY A 400 -17.11 -29.12 24.25
C GLY A 400 -15.65 -29.56 24.21
N LEU A 401 -15.33 -30.72 24.79
CA LEU A 401 -13.97 -31.28 24.76
C LEU A 401 -13.53 -31.68 23.35
N ALA A 402 -14.45 -32.27 22.56
CA ALA A 402 -14.17 -32.62 21.16
C ALA A 402 -13.90 -31.37 20.31
N GLN A 403 -14.66 -30.29 20.51
CA GLN A 403 -14.45 -29.01 19.82
C GLN A 403 -13.14 -28.34 20.23
N GLY A 404 -12.77 -28.39 21.51
CA GLY A 404 -11.49 -27.87 22.01
C GLY A 404 -10.28 -28.58 21.39
N CYS A 405 -10.33 -29.91 21.29
CA CYS A 405 -9.25 -30.71 20.69
C CYS A 405 -9.04 -30.38 19.20
N LEU A 406 -10.12 -30.18 18.45
CA LEU A 406 -10.06 -29.77 17.04
C LEU A 406 -9.49 -28.35 16.87
N ALA A 407 -9.81 -27.43 17.79
CA ALA A 407 -9.28 -26.07 17.77
C ALA A 407 -7.76 -26.05 17.99
N GLU A 408 -7.26 -26.81 18.97
CA GLU A 408 -5.83 -26.95 19.25
C GLU A 408 -5.04 -27.56 18.08
N GLN A 409 -5.59 -28.59 17.42
CA GLN A 409 -4.95 -29.19 16.25
C GLN A 409 -4.88 -28.23 15.05
N SER A 410 -5.86 -27.34 14.88
CA SER A 410 -5.83 -26.33 13.80
C SER A 410 -4.83 -25.19 14.07
N LEU A 411 -4.53 -24.93 15.35
CA LEU A 411 -3.55 -23.93 15.78
C LEU A 411 -2.11 -24.47 15.74
N ALA A 412 -1.91 -25.76 16.00
CA ALA A 412 -0.60 -26.42 15.89
C ALA A 412 -0.17 -26.71 14.43
N GLY A 413 -1.09 -26.62 13.47
CA GLY A 413 -0.84 -26.84 12.04
C GLY A 413 -0.58 -25.57 11.21
N ARG A 414 -0.43 -24.41 11.84
CA ARG A 414 0.03 -23.14 11.22
C ARG A 414 1.37 -22.75 11.83
#